data_AF-A0A1M6JMU7-F1
#
_entry.id   AF-A0A1M6JMU7-F1
#
_cell.length_a   1.000
_cell.length_b   1.000
_cell.length_c   1.000
_cell.angle_alpha   90.00
_cell.angle_beta   90.00
_cell.angle_gamma   90.00
#
_symmetry.space_group_name_H-M   'P 1'
#
loop_
_entity.id
_entity.type
_entity.pdbx_description
1 polymer ?
#
loop_
_entity_poly.entity_id
_entity_poly.type
_entity_poly.pdbx_seq_one_letter_code
_entity_poly.pdbx_strand_id
1 'polypeptide(L)'
;MEIIDTNILYYKFKNPKYHIDIQSKNISSINALEFLKNIEKINTNSAKYYIPLNNGLNFRFGISLSKFHKNRAFNKRLSDYVTFEFNNDFPSYNLYNNLSIQQVINNKQNELLKSSINFLAKEDFKDIYSKYNFLIACSLNCIALEQIDVDLALELLSKFLLNHSLKDDFRNCWNDLLIASIAVNRNMNLISKDKLLNKFVSEEFGIKEKKITNEITEYDFSSNEVSERKHEKFESKGYINRSWNYRLKTK
;
A
#
# COMPACT_ATOMS: atom_id res chain seq x y z
N MET A 1 1.97 -7.99 15.67
CA MET A 1 2.60 -8.09 14.33
C MET A 1 3.00 -6.70 13.90
N GLU A 2 3.99 -6.54 13.02
CA GLU A 2 4.48 -5.21 12.59
C GLU A 2 4.28 -5.01 11.09
N ILE A 3 3.92 -3.79 10.71
CA ILE A 3 3.86 -3.29 9.33
C ILE A 3 4.81 -2.10 9.19
N ILE A 4 5.56 -2.03 8.09
CA ILE A 4 6.55 -0.97 7.85
C ILE A 4 6.10 0.00 6.76
N ASP A 5 6.45 1.26 6.94
CA ASP A 5 6.29 2.31 5.93
C ASP A 5 7.28 2.15 4.74
N THR A 6 6.91 2.73 3.59
CA THR A 6 7.66 2.74 2.32
C THR A 6 9.05 3.36 2.52
N ASN A 7 9.17 4.40 3.35
CA ASN A 7 10.46 5.05 3.59
C ASN A 7 11.46 4.08 4.22
N ILE A 8 11.04 3.31 5.22
CA ILE A 8 11.88 2.31 5.90
C ILE A 8 12.37 1.27 4.90
N LEU A 9 11.47 0.82 4.02
CA LEU A 9 11.78 -0.12 2.95
C LEU A 9 12.85 0.43 1.99
N TYR A 10 12.72 1.69 1.56
CA TYR A 10 13.74 2.35 0.72
C TYR A 10 15.09 2.51 1.41
N TYR A 11 15.12 2.91 2.70
CA TYR A 11 16.38 3.06 3.43
C TYR A 11 17.10 1.73 3.59
N LYS A 12 16.37 0.65 3.94
CA LYS A 12 16.96 -0.68 4.09
C LYS A 12 17.47 -1.25 2.76
N PHE A 13 16.74 -1.01 1.66
CA PHE A 13 17.18 -1.41 0.32
C PHE A 13 18.47 -0.69 -0.11
N LYS A 14 18.56 0.63 0.13
CA LYS A 14 19.74 1.44 -0.21
C LYS A 14 20.95 1.16 0.71
N ASN A 15 20.69 0.82 1.96
CA ASN A 15 21.74 0.57 2.96
C ASN A 15 21.43 -0.74 3.72
N PRO A 16 22.07 -1.87 3.37
CA PRO A 16 21.87 -3.14 4.07
C PRO A 16 22.20 -3.08 5.58
N LYS A 17 23.10 -2.17 5.99
CA LYS A 17 23.46 -1.93 7.39
C LYS A 17 22.47 -1.03 8.14
N TYR A 18 21.38 -0.61 7.51
CA TYR A 18 20.33 0.16 8.19
C TYR A 18 19.82 -0.62 9.40
N HIS A 19 19.79 0.04 10.56
CA HIS A 19 19.66 -0.59 11.87
C HIS A 19 18.27 -1.21 12.12
N ILE A 20 17.25 -0.81 11.37
CA ILE A 20 15.93 -1.44 11.43
C ILE A 20 15.99 -2.79 10.74
N ASP A 21 15.63 -3.83 11.49
CA ASP A 21 15.33 -5.13 10.92
C ASP A 21 13.96 -5.07 10.24
N ILE A 22 13.86 -5.66 9.06
CA ILE A 22 12.61 -5.80 8.30
C ILE A 22 12.28 -7.26 7.99
N GLN A 23 13.12 -8.21 8.41
CA GLN A 23 12.95 -9.61 8.08
C GLN A 23 11.58 -10.10 8.55
N SER A 24 10.85 -10.77 7.64
CA SER A 24 9.54 -11.36 7.91
C SER A 24 8.46 -10.38 8.40
N LYS A 25 8.63 -9.07 8.18
CA LYS A 25 7.62 -8.04 8.50
C LYS A 25 6.56 -7.91 7.41
N ASN A 26 5.50 -7.18 7.73
CA ASN A 26 4.43 -6.88 6.78
C ASN A 26 4.69 -5.56 6.05
N ILE A 27 4.22 -5.49 4.80
CA ILE A 27 4.09 -4.27 4.01
C ILE A 27 2.67 -4.24 3.44
N SER A 28 2.11 -3.05 3.20
CA SER A 28 0.87 -2.98 2.42
C SER A 28 1.16 -3.14 0.92
N SER A 29 0.13 -3.44 0.15
CA SER A 29 0.17 -3.37 -1.32
C SER A 29 0.55 -1.97 -1.79
N ILE A 30 0.17 -0.91 -1.08
CA ILE A 30 0.54 0.47 -1.41
C ILE A 30 2.05 0.65 -1.28
N ASN A 31 2.65 0.21 -0.16
CA ASN A 31 4.09 0.25 0.03
C ASN A 31 4.83 -0.51 -1.08
N ALA A 32 4.32 -1.70 -1.42
CA ALA A 32 4.90 -2.53 -2.47
C ALA A 32 4.82 -1.83 -3.84
N LEU A 33 3.68 -1.25 -4.20
CA LEU A 33 3.46 -0.60 -5.49
C LEU A 33 4.28 0.70 -5.64
N GLU A 34 4.42 1.48 -4.58
CA GLU A 34 5.33 2.64 -4.54
C GLU A 34 6.78 2.20 -4.71
N PHE A 35 7.23 1.25 -3.89
CA PHE A 35 8.60 0.76 -3.91
C PHE A 35 9.00 0.22 -5.29
N LEU A 36 8.11 -0.57 -5.90
CA LEU A 36 8.26 -1.17 -7.22
C LEU A 36 7.92 -0.22 -8.39
N LYS A 37 7.73 1.08 -8.14
CA LYS A 37 7.49 2.10 -9.16
C LYS A 37 6.29 1.79 -10.06
N ASN A 38 5.26 1.13 -9.54
CA ASN A 38 4.04 0.86 -10.30
C ASN A 38 3.17 2.12 -10.43
N ILE A 39 3.17 2.94 -9.39
CA ILE A 39 2.37 4.15 -9.28
C ILE A 39 2.89 5.24 -10.23
N GLU A 40 2.04 5.65 -11.18
CA GLU A 40 2.31 6.76 -12.11
C GLU A 40 2.03 8.12 -11.46
N LYS A 41 2.97 9.06 -11.61
CA LYS A 41 2.85 10.42 -11.06
C LYS A 41 2.06 11.37 -11.96
N ILE A 42 2.19 11.21 -13.29
CA ILE A 42 1.60 12.11 -14.27
C ILE A 42 0.17 11.71 -14.61
N ASN A 43 -0.03 10.42 -14.96
CA ASN A 43 -1.36 9.89 -15.28
C ASN A 43 -1.88 9.05 -14.11
N THR A 44 -2.57 9.72 -13.20
CA THR A 44 -3.11 9.16 -11.95
C THR A 44 -4.11 8.02 -12.17
N ASN A 45 -4.69 7.91 -13.37
CA ASN A 45 -5.64 6.86 -13.73
C ASN A 45 -5.01 5.65 -14.44
N SER A 46 -3.69 5.56 -14.41
CA SER A 46 -2.90 4.49 -15.02
C SER A 46 -1.80 3.98 -14.07
N ALA A 47 -1.20 2.86 -14.43
CA ALA A 47 -0.02 2.33 -13.78
C ALA A 47 1.07 2.04 -14.81
N LYS A 48 2.33 2.03 -14.33
CA LYS A 48 3.52 1.79 -15.16
C LYS A 48 3.49 0.41 -15.81
N TYR A 49 2.90 -0.55 -15.11
CA TYR A 49 2.69 -1.91 -15.59
C TYR A 49 1.46 -2.53 -14.91
N TYR A 50 0.98 -3.63 -15.47
CA TYR A 50 -0.23 -4.33 -15.04
C TYR A 50 0.10 -5.79 -14.77
N ILE A 51 -0.30 -6.30 -13.60
CA ILE A 51 -0.15 -7.70 -13.22
C ILE A 51 -1.53 -8.34 -13.34
N PRO A 52 -1.69 -9.38 -14.18
CA PRO A 52 -2.99 -10.03 -14.30
C PRO A 52 -3.33 -10.77 -12.99
N LEU A 53 -4.57 -10.63 -12.53
CA LEU A 53 -5.01 -11.28 -11.30
C LEU A 53 -5.18 -12.79 -11.55
N ASN A 54 -4.55 -13.62 -10.72
CA ASN A 54 -4.55 -15.07 -10.91
C ASN A 54 -5.77 -15.72 -10.25
N ASN A 55 -6.95 -15.53 -10.86
CA ASN A 55 -8.24 -16.06 -10.35
C ASN A 55 -8.50 -17.54 -10.72
N GLY A 56 -7.44 -18.37 -10.81
CA GLY A 56 -7.58 -19.79 -11.12
C GLY A 56 -7.76 -20.13 -12.61
N LEU A 57 -7.85 -19.13 -13.50
CA LEU A 57 -7.80 -19.32 -14.95
C LEU A 57 -6.35 -19.59 -15.39
N ASN A 58 -5.98 -20.88 -15.43
CA ASN A 58 -5.06 -21.43 -16.42
C ASN A 58 -3.65 -20.82 -16.57
N PHE A 59 -3.04 -20.27 -15.53
CA PHE A 59 -1.57 -20.17 -15.49
C PHE A 59 -0.87 -21.53 -15.26
N ARG A 60 -1.65 -22.59 -15.03
CA ARG A 60 -1.19 -23.98 -14.92
C ARG A 60 -0.75 -24.62 -16.25
N PHE A 61 -0.96 -23.98 -17.40
CA PHE A 61 -0.79 -24.61 -18.71
C PHE A 61 0.62 -24.58 -19.31
N GLY A 62 1.69 -24.44 -18.52
CA GLY A 62 3.09 -24.59 -19.02
C GLY A 62 3.48 -23.64 -20.15
N ILE A 63 2.61 -22.70 -20.53
CA ILE A 63 2.87 -21.68 -21.51
C ILE A 63 3.77 -20.67 -20.84
N SER A 64 5.00 -20.57 -21.31
CA SER A 64 5.93 -19.55 -20.84
C SER A 64 5.31 -18.17 -21.09
N LEU A 65 4.79 -17.56 -20.02
CA LEU A 65 4.33 -16.17 -19.95
C LEU A 65 5.30 -15.20 -20.66
N SER A 66 6.60 -15.49 -20.54
CA SER A 66 7.69 -14.77 -21.17
C SER A 66 7.67 -14.78 -22.71
N LYS A 67 7.00 -15.74 -23.36
CA LYS A 67 6.90 -15.82 -24.83
C LYS A 67 5.80 -14.92 -25.40
N PHE A 68 4.75 -14.63 -24.63
CA PHE A 68 3.57 -13.90 -25.14
C PHE A 68 3.65 -12.38 -24.98
N HIS A 69 4.52 -11.85 -24.11
CA HIS A 69 4.50 -10.43 -23.72
C HIS A 69 5.86 -9.72 -23.73
N LYS A 70 6.82 -10.16 -24.56
CA LYS A 70 8.16 -9.54 -24.57
C LYS A 70 8.16 -8.03 -24.85
N ASN A 71 7.20 -7.54 -25.64
CA ASN A 71 7.23 -6.18 -26.19
C ASN A 71 6.01 -5.31 -25.79
N ARG A 72 5.14 -5.76 -24.89
CA ARG A 72 3.96 -4.97 -24.48
C ARG A 72 3.51 -5.26 -23.06
N ALA A 73 2.96 -4.24 -22.41
CA ALA A 73 2.29 -4.38 -21.12
C ALA A 73 1.12 -5.37 -21.20
N PHE A 74 0.81 -6.02 -20.07
CA PHE A 74 -0.49 -6.67 -19.93
C PHE A 74 -1.62 -5.65 -20.02
N ASN A 75 -2.79 -6.11 -20.45
CA ASN A 75 -3.97 -5.26 -20.53
C ASN A 75 -4.48 -4.96 -19.11
N LYS A 76 -4.66 -3.67 -18.80
CA LYS A 76 -5.22 -3.20 -17.52
C LYS A 76 -6.55 -3.87 -17.13
N ARG A 77 -7.33 -4.36 -18.09
CA ARG A 77 -8.60 -5.07 -17.84
C ARG A 77 -8.41 -6.40 -17.10
N LEU A 78 -7.22 -7.00 -17.21
CA LEU A 78 -6.85 -8.26 -16.56
C LEU A 78 -6.32 -8.05 -15.14
N SER A 79 -6.07 -6.80 -14.75
CA SER A 79 -5.61 -6.44 -13.41
C SER A 79 -6.76 -6.00 -12.53
N ASP A 80 -6.57 -6.22 -11.23
CA ASP A 80 -7.40 -5.64 -10.19
C ASP A 80 -7.06 -4.14 -10.00
N TYR A 81 -8.03 -3.38 -9.49
CA TYR A 81 -7.81 -1.98 -9.14
C TYR A 81 -8.76 -1.49 -8.06
N VAL A 82 -8.38 -0.39 -7.42
CA VAL A 82 -9.21 0.42 -6.54
C VAL A 82 -9.33 1.82 -7.14
N THR A 83 -10.54 2.26 -7.44
CA THR A 83 -10.83 3.64 -7.84
C THR A 83 -11.16 4.44 -6.59
N PHE A 84 -10.54 5.61 -6.41
CA PHE A 84 -10.87 6.57 -5.36
C PHE A 84 -11.45 7.84 -5.99
N GLU A 85 -12.61 8.27 -5.50
CA GLU A 85 -13.35 9.43 -6.01
C GLU A 85 -13.61 10.42 -4.86
N PHE A 86 -13.11 11.65 -5.02
CA PHE A 86 -13.15 12.69 -3.99
C PHE A 86 -13.99 13.92 -4.40
N ASN A 87 -14.93 13.76 -5.34
CA ASN A 87 -15.89 14.81 -5.76
C ASN A 87 -15.33 16.22 -5.97
N ASN A 88 -14.15 16.32 -6.59
CA ASN A 88 -13.41 17.56 -6.85
C ASN A 88 -12.73 18.22 -5.64
N ASP A 89 -12.90 17.72 -4.41
CA ASP A 89 -12.08 18.13 -3.26
C ASP A 89 -10.60 17.80 -3.54
N PHE A 90 -10.37 16.64 -4.16
CA PHE A 90 -9.06 16.15 -4.56
C PHE A 90 -9.10 15.40 -5.90
N PRO A 91 -7.95 15.23 -6.58
CA PRO A 91 -7.86 14.42 -7.78
C PRO A 91 -8.25 12.97 -7.52
N SER A 92 -9.18 12.45 -8.32
CA SER A 92 -9.51 11.02 -8.33
C SER A 92 -8.39 10.22 -8.98
N TYR A 93 -8.17 8.99 -8.53
CA TYR A 93 -7.13 8.15 -9.11
C TYR A 93 -7.42 6.64 -8.96
N ASN A 94 -6.70 5.84 -9.74
CA ASN A 94 -6.79 4.38 -9.69
C ASN A 94 -5.51 3.78 -9.11
N LEU A 95 -5.64 2.98 -8.06
CA LEU A 95 -4.58 2.10 -7.57
C LEU A 95 -4.74 0.73 -8.25
N TYR A 96 -3.90 0.45 -9.24
CA TYR A 96 -3.88 -0.87 -9.88
C TYR A 96 -3.03 -1.87 -9.10
N ASN A 97 -3.31 -3.15 -9.32
CA ASN A 97 -2.54 -4.29 -8.83
C ASN A 97 -2.53 -4.46 -7.31
N ASN A 98 -3.56 -4.01 -6.60
CA ASN A 98 -3.69 -4.12 -5.15
C ASN A 98 -3.63 -5.59 -4.65
N LEU A 99 -4.48 -6.47 -5.19
CA LEU A 99 -4.50 -7.91 -4.88
C LEU A 99 -3.41 -8.66 -5.64
N SER A 100 -3.20 -8.36 -6.92
CA SER A 100 -2.24 -9.11 -7.73
C SER A 100 -0.80 -8.91 -7.25
N ILE A 101 -0.41 -7.73 -6.74
CA ILE A 101 0.93 -7.56 -6.15
C ILE A 101 1.09 -8.36 -4.86
N GLN A 102 0.03 -8.43 -4.04
CA GLN A 102 0.01 -9.22 -2.83
C GLN A 102 0.22 -10.71 -3.16
N GLN A 103 -0.51 -11.23 -4.15
CA GLN A 103 -0.35 -12.60 -4.62
C GLN A 103 1.05 -12.87 -5.17
N VAL A 104 1.59 -11.93 -5.95
CA VAL A 104 2.93 -12.07 -6.54
C VAL A 104 4.01 -12.14 -5.47
N ILE A 105 3.97 -11.26 -4.46
CA ILE A 105 4.96 -11.23 -3.38
C ILE A 105 4.81 -12.45 -2.49
N ASN A 106 3.62 -12.70 -1.96
CA ASN A 106 3.42 -13.73 -0.93
C ASN A 106 3.63 -15.14 -1.48
N ASN A 107 3.28 -15.36 -2.76
CA ASN A 107 3.48 -16.64 -3.44
C ASN A 107 4.78 -16.71 -4.25
N LYS A 108 5.66 -15.70 -4.17
CA LYS A 108 6.96 -15.64 -4.84
C LYS A 108 6.88 -15.89 -6.36
N GLN A 109 5.89 -15.30 -7.03
CA GLN A 109 5.60 -15.53 -8.46
C GLN A 109 6.54 -14.74 -9.39
N ASN A 110 7.83 -15.10 -9.37
CA ASN A 110 8.89 -14.38 -10.09
C ASN A 110 8.62 -14.25 -11.59
N GLU A 111 8.17 -15.32 -12.23
CA GLU A 111 7.89 -15.33 -13.68
C GLU A 111 6.70 -14.45 -14.06
N LEU A 112 5.70 -14.34 -13.18
CA LEU A 112 4.55 -13.48 -13.42
C LEU A 112 4.95 -12.01 -13.35
N LEU A 113 5.67 -11.61 -12.31
CA LEU A 113 6.16 -10.23 -12.22
C LEU A 113 7.09 -9.92 -13.38
N LYS A 114 8.09 -10.77 -13.64
CA LYS A 114 9.07 -10.59 -14.71
C LYS A 114 8.38 -10.37 -16.05
N SER A 115 7.37 -11.18 -16.37
CA SER A 115 6.58 -11.04 -17.60
C SER A 115 5.76 -9.75 -17.61
N SER A 116 5.33 -9.28 -16.44
CA SER A 116 4.57 -8.03 -16.30
C SER A 116 5.41 -6.78 -16.50
N ILE A 117 6.74 -6.87 -16.38
CA ILE A 117 7.66 -5.73 -16.50
C ILE A 117 8.63 -5.84 -17.67
N ASN A 118 8.64 -6.95 -18.42
CA ASN A 118 9.67 -7.24 -19.45
C ASN A 118 9.69 -6.24 -20.61
N PHE A 119 8.57 -5.57 -20.87
CA PHE A 119 8.44 -4.57 -21.93
C PHE A 119 9.04 -3.20 -21.54
N LEU A 120 9.34 -2.98 -20.25
CA LEU A 120 9.90 -1.73 -19.77
C LEU A 120 11.35 -1.54 -20.26
N ALA A 121 11.82 -0.29 -20.20
CA ALA A 121 13.22 0.02 -20.46
C ALA A 121 14.14 -0.82 -19.55
N LYS A 122 15.31 -1.20 -20.07
CA LYS A 122 16.26 -2.10 -19.39
C LYS A 122 16.62 -1.65 -17.97
N GLU A 123 16.72 -0.34 -17.75
CA GLU A 123 17.03 0.25 -16.44
C GLU A 123 15.88 0.06 -15.46
N ASP A 124 14.65 0.38 -15.88
CA ASP A 124 13.45 0.17 -15.07
C ASP A 124 13.20 -1.31 -14.76
N PHE A 125 13.37 -2.18 -15.76
CA PHE A 125 13.28 -3.63 -15.57
C PHE A 125 14.24 -4.10 -14.47
N LYS A 126 15.52 -3.71 -14.55
CA LYS A 126 16.55 -4.10 -13.58
C LYS A 126 16.25 -3.57 -12.19
N ASP A 127 15.87 -2.30 -12.06
CA ASP A 127 15.56 -1.68 -10.78
C ASP A 127 14.36 -2.35 -10.10
N ILE A 128 13.25 -2.51 -10.82
CA ILE A 128 12.03 -3.12 -10.28
C ILE A 128 12.29 -4.59 -9.92
N TYR A 129 12.98 -5.34 -10.78
CA TYR A 129 13.27 -6.75 -10.52
C TYR A 129 14.23 -6.93 -9.32
N SER A 130 15.24 -6.08 -9.18
CA SER A 130 16.15 -6.08 -8.03
C SER A 130 15.40 -5.79 -6.73
N LYS A 131 14.53 -4.79 -6.72
CA LYS A 131 13.68 -4.44 -5.58
C LYS A 131 12.73 -5.56 -5.20
N TYR A 132 12.08 -6.19 -6.17
CA TYR A 132 11.21 -7.32 -5.90
C TYR A 132 11.99 -8.50 -5.28
N ASN A 133 13.14 -8.86 -5.83
CA ASN A 133 13.99 -9.91 -5.24
C ASN A 133 14.41 -9.58 -3.81
N PHE A 134 14.63 -8.29 -3.50
CA PHE A 134 14.86 -7.85 -2.13
C PHE A 134 13.65 -8.10 -1.21
N LEU A 135 12.42 -7.81 -1.65
CA LEU A 135 11.20 -8.12 -0.87
C LEU A 135 11.11 -9.61 -0.55
N ILE A 136 11.40 -10.46 -1.54
CA ILE A 136 11.38 -11.92 -1.39
C ILE A 136 12.51 -12.40 -0.47
N ALA A 137 13.72 -11.84 -0.60
CA ALA A 137 14.86 -12.19 0.24
C ALA A 137 14.62 -11.85 1.72
N CYS A 138 13.94 -10.72 1.99
CA CYS A 138 13.53 -10.33 3.32
C CYS A 138 12.30 -11.10 3.84
N SER A 139 11.73 -12.03 3.06
CA SER A 139 10.52 -12.79 3.40
C SER A 139 9.34 -11.89 3.80
N LEU A 140 9.21 -10.71 3.18
CA LEU A 140 8.14 -9.77 3.53
C LEU A 140 6.78 -10.32 3.14
N ASN A 141 5.79 -10.10 4.00
CA ASN A 141 4.40 -10.43 3.73
C ASN A 141 3.66 -9.17 3.25
N CYS A 142 3.07 -9.22 2.07
CA CYS A 142 2.25 -8.14 1.52
C CYS A 142 0.79 -8.30 1.96
N ILE A 143 0.16 -7.20 2.38
CA ILE A 143 -1.25 -7.13 2.76
C ILE A 143 -1.96 -6.24 1.75
N ALA A 144 -2.94 -6.81 1.05
CA ALA A 144 -3.76 -6.04 0.13
C ALA A 144 -4.76 -5.16 0.90
N LEU A 145 -5.09 -4.02 0.31
CA LEU A 145 -6.10 -3.11 0.81
C LEU A 145 -7.49 -3.76 0.67
N GLU A 146 -8.26 -3.75 1.74
CA GLU A 146 -9.64 -4.23 1.80
C GLU A 146 -10.63 -3.08 1.98
N GLN A 147 -11.92 -3.39 1.82
CA GLN A 147 -13.01 -2.43 1.95
C GLN A 147 -12.94 -1.67 3.29
N ILE A 148 -12.78 -2.42 4.38
CA ILE A 148 -12.71 -1.87 5.75
C ILE A 148 -11.53 -0.92 5.96
N ASP A 149 -10.44 -1.07 5.20
CA ASP A 149 -9.27 -0.19 5.27
C ASP A 149 -9.55 1.14 4.56
N VAL A 150 -10.26 1.10 3.44
CA VAL A 150 -10.65 2.31 2.72
C VAL A 150 -11.69 3.10 3.49
N ASP A 151 -12.67 2.42 4.09
CA ASP A 151 -13.70 3.06 4.91
C ASP A 151 -13.08 3.84 6.07
N LEU A 152 -12.17 3.20 6.81
CA LEU A 152 -11.44 3.86 7.89
C LEU A 152 -10.55 4.99 7.39
N ALA A 153 -9.85 4.82 6.26
CA ALA A 153 -9.00 5.87 5.71
C ALA A 153 -9.81 7.12 5.32
N LEU A 154 -11.01 6.95 4.74
CA LEU A 154 -11.90 8.08 4.41
C LEU A 154 -12.36 8.83 5.65
N GLU A 155 -12.70 8.11 6.73
CA GLU A 155 -13.06 8.72 8.00
C GLU A 155 -11.89 9.51 8.60
N LEU A 156 -10.71 8.90 8.65
CA LEU A 156 -9.49 9.55 9.14
C LEU A 156 -9.15 10.79 8.33
N LEU A 157 -9.27 10.72 6.99
CA LEU A 157 -9.05 11.87 6.12
C LEU A 157 -10.05 13.00 6.42
N SER A 158 -11.33 12.68 6.58
CA SER A 158 -12.35 13.69 6.91
C SER A 158 -12.06 14.37 8.25
N LYS A 159 -11.64 13.61 9.27
CA LYS A 159 -11.27 14.13 10.59
C LYS A 159 -9.98 14.95 10.55
N PHE A 160 -8.97 14.48 9.83
CA PHE A 160 -7.69 15.17 9.67
C PHE A 160 -7.90 16.58 9.09
N LEU A 161 -8.77 16.69 8.08
CA LEU A 161 -9.08 17.96 7.41
C LEU A 161 -9.86 18.96 8.26
N LEU A 162 -10.38 18.59 9.43
CA LEU A 162 -10.99 19.55 10.36
C LEU A 162 -9.95 20.45 11.02
N ASN A 163 -8.77 19.91 11.31
CA ASN A 163 -7.76 20.56 12.13
C ASN A 163 -6.43 20.77 11.41
N HIS A 164 -6.25 20.17 10.22
CA HIS A 164 -5.01 20.21 9.46
C HIS A 164 -5.25 20.51 7.99
N SER A 165 -4.39 21.35 7.41
CA SER A 165 -4.28 21.50 5.96
C SER A 165 -3.39 20.39 5.39
N LEU A 166 -3.81 19.77 4.29
CA LEU A 166 -2.94 18.87 3.55
C LEU A 166 -1.81 19.66 2.88
N LYS A 167 -0.62 19.07 2.84
CA LYS A 167 0.50 19.58 2.02
C LYS A 167 0.23 19.30 0.53
N ASP A 168 1.08 19.85 -0.33
CA ASP A 168 0.97 19.83 -1.80
C ASP A 168 0.80 18.46 -2.46
N ASP A 169 1.08 17.34 -1.77
CA ASP A 169 0.91 15.98 -2.29
C ASP A 169 -0.17 15.19 -1.54
N PHE A 170 -1.43 15.43 -1.93
CA PHE A 170 -2.60 14.70 -1.44
C PHE A 170 -2.44 13.18 -1.53
N ARG A 171 -1.83 12.68 -2.60
CA ARG A 171 -1.74 11.23 -2.84
C ARG A 171 -0.81 10.55 -1.85
N ASN A 172 0.30 11.19 -1.49
CA ASN A 172 1.17 10.66 -0.43
C ASN A 172 0.42 10.62 0.90
N CYS A 173 -0.24 11.72 1.28
CA CYS A 173 -1.01 11.74 2.53
C CYS A 173 -2.12 10.69 2.56
N TRP A 174 -2.80 10.49 1.43
CA TRP A 174 -3.83 9.47 1.31
C TRP A 174 -3.27 8.04 1.37
N ASN A 175 -2.14 7.78 0.72
CA ASN A 175 -1.44 6.49 0.81
C ASN A 175 -0.98 6.20 2.25
N ASP A 176 -0.47 7.20 2.96
CA ASP A 176 -0.06 7.09 4.37
C ASP A 176 -1.26 6.75 5.26
N LEU A 177 -2.41 7.40 5.06
CA LEU A 177 -3.65 7.08 5.78
C LEU A 177 -4.17 5.67 5.50
N LEU A 178 -4.06 5.20 4.25
CA LEU A 178 -4.43 3.84 3.89
C LEU A 178 -3.53 2.80 4.58
N ILE A 179 -2.21 3.06 4.65
CA ILE A 179 -1.26 2.20 5.37
C ILE A 179 -1.59 2.17 6.86
N ALA A 180 -1.84 3.34 7.47
CA ALA A 180 -2.24 3.44 8.86
C ALA A 180 -3.56 2.71 9.14
N SER A 181 -4.52 2.79 8.22
CA SER A 181 -5.82 2.10 8.34
C SER A 181 -5.67 0.58 8.32
N ILE A 182 -4.78 0.04 7.46
CA ILE A 182 -4.42 -1.39 7.48
C ILE A 182 -3.82 -1.76 8.85
N ALA A 183 -2.91 -0.94 9.38
CA ALA A 183 -2.28 -1.20 10.67
C ALA A 183 -3.32 -1.25 11.80
N VAL A 184 -4.24 -0.28 11.84
CA VAL A 184 -5.36 -0.24 12.80
C VAL A 184 -6.26 -1.45 12.64
N ASN A 185 -6.76 -1.72 11.44
CA ASN A 185 -7.74 -2.79 11.22
C ASN A 185 -7.19 -4.19 11.50
N ARG A 186 -5.88 -4.37 11.36
CA ARG A 186 -5.19 -5.64 11.58
C ARG A 186 -4.48 -5.71 12.94
N ASN A 187 -4.66 -4.72 13.82
CA ASN A 187 -4.02 -4.65 15.14
C ASN A 187 -2.49 -4.82 15.04
N MET A 188 -1.86 -4.10 14.12
CA MET A 188 -0.43 -4.19 13.83
C MET A 188 0.31 -2.93 14.24
N ASN A 189 1.51 -3.09 14.78
CA ASN A 189 2.38 -1.96 15.07
C ASN A 189 2.87 -1.35 13.76
N LEU A 190 2.66 -0.04 13.59
CA LEU A 190 3.19 0.68 12.43
C LEU A 190 4.56 1.25 12.77
N ILE A 191 5.57 0.85 12.01
CA ILE A 191 6.91 1.44 12.09
C ILE A 191 7.03 2.46 10.96
N SER A 192 7.20 3.73 11.31
CA SER A 192 7.25 4.82 10.32
C SER A 192 8.26 5.91 10.65
N LYS A 193 8.67 6.64 9.61
CA LYS A 193 9.41 7.90 9.72
C LYS A 193 8.48 9.13 9.68
N ASP A 194 7.26 8.99 9.15
CA ASP A 194 6.31 10.09 9.15
C ASP A 194 5.73 10.29 10.54
N LYS A 195 5.88 11.52 11.03
CA LYS A 195 5.46 11.93 12.37
C LYS A 195 4.12 12.63 12.37
N LEU A 196 3.64 13.19 11.25
CA LEU A 196 2.44 14.02 11.30
C LEU A 196 1.18 13.16 11.24
N LEU A 197 1.01 12.39 10.15
CA LEU A 197 -0.21 11.61 9.96
C LEU A 197 -0.30 10.48 10.97
N ASN A 198 0.81 9.78 11.22
CA ASN A 198 0.80 8.68 12.17
C ASN A 198 0.58 9.14 13.62
N LYS A 199 1.03 10.35 13.98
CA LYS A 199 0.69 10.97 15.26
C LYS A 199 -0.77 11.37 15.34
N PHE A 200 -1.33 11.94 14.29
CA PHE A 200 -2.76 12.23 14.25
C PHE A 200 -3.58 10.93 14.45
N VAL A 201 -3.23 9.85 13.75
CA VAL A 201 -3.92 8.57 13.91
C VAL A 201 -3.69 7.99 15.32
N SER A 202 -2.49 8.11 15.89
CA SER A 202 -2.21 7.66 17.26
C SER A 202 -3.06 8.42 18.28
N GLU A 203 -3.22 9.73 18.13
CA GLU A 203 -4.07 10.57 18.99
C GLU A 203 -5.55 10.21 18.84
N GLU A 204 -6.02 9.96 17.62
CA GLU A 204 -7.39 9.52 17.38
C GLU A 204 -7.72 8.19 18.04
N PHE A 205 -6.78 7.24 18.08
CA PHE A 205 -7.00 5.97 18.77
C PHE A 205 -6.47 5.98 20.21
N GLY A 206 -5.91 7.10 20.68
CA GLY A 206 -5.26 7.32 21.97
C GLY A 206 -4.22 6.26 22.31
N ILE A 207 -3.33 6.02 21.35
CA ILE A 207 -2.27 5.01 21.37
C ILE A 207 -0.96 5.61 21.87
N LYS A 208 -0.13 4.76 22.50
CA LYS A 208 1.22 5.13 22.91
C LYS A 208 2.19 5.04 21.74
N GLU A 209 2.95 6.12 21.56
CA GLU A 209 4.07 6.17 20.63
C GLU A 209 5.35 5.70 21.33
N LYS A 210 6.11 4.84 20.65
CA LYS A 210 7.42 4.40 21.12
C LYS A 210 8.49 4.85 20.13
N LYS A 211 9.36 5.75 20.57
CA LYS A 211 10.51 6.18 19.78
C LYS A 211 11.53 5.03 19.71
N ILE A 212 11.78 4.52 18.50
CA ILE A 212 12.88 3.58 18.24
C ILE A 212 14.18 4.37 18.04
N THR A 213 14.11 5.46 17.28
CA THR A 213 15.20 6.43 17.11
C THR A 213 14.66 7.86 17.04
N ASN A 214 15.52 8.86 16.86
CA ASN A 214 15.11 10.26 16.66
C ASN A 214 14.22 10.47 15.42
N GLU A 215 14.31 9.57 14.44
CA GLU A 215 13.61 9.65 13.16
C GLU A 215 12.52 8.59 12.99
N ILE A 216 12.48 7.55 13.83
CA ILE A 216 11.62 6.38 13.64
C ILE A 216 10.77 6.16 14.88
N THR A 217 9.47 6.07 14.65
CA THR A 217 8.46 5.87 15.69
C THR A 217 7.69 4.59 15.40
N GLU A 218 7.46 3.82 16.45
CA GLU A 218 6.55 2.68 16.48
C GLU A 218 5.22 3.14 17.10
N TYR A 219 4.13 2.84 16.42
CA TYR A 219 2.77 3.12 16.86
C TYR A 219 2.05 1.80 17.16
N ASP A 220 1.67 1.58 18.42
CA ASP A 220 1.11 0.31 18.89
C ASP A 220 -0.42 0.23 18.70
N PHE A 221 -0.84 -0.12 17.49
CA PHE A 221 -2.24 -0.41 17.20
C PHE A 221 -2.71 -1.79 17.68
N SER A 222 -1.84 -2.58 18.34
CA SER A 222 -2.16 -3.95 18.76
C SER A 222 -2.85 -4.03 20.13
N SER A 223 -2.92 -2.91 20.85
CA SER A 223 -3.54 -2.84 22.18
C SER A 223 -5.07 -3.00 22.16
N ASN A 224 -5.63 -3.67 23.17
CA ASN A 224 -7.07 -3.92 23.30
C ASN A 224 -7.92 -2.62 23.34
N GLU A 225 -7.34 -1.53 23.86
CA GLU A 225 -7.99 -0.20 23.89
C GLU A 225 -8.35 0.31 22.49
N VAL A 226 -7.60 -0.08 21.46
CA VAL A 226 -7.86 0.30 20.06
C VAL A 226 -9.09 -0.43 19.53
N SER A 227 -9.23 -1.72 19.88
CA SER A 227 -10.38 -2.51 19.44
C SER A 227 -11.70 -2.02 20.03
N GLU A 228 -11.71 -1.57 21.29
CA GLU A 228 -12.90 -1.00 21.93
C GLU A 228 -13.26 0.37 21.33
N ARG A 229 -12.25 1.25 21.14
CA ARG A 229 -12.46 2.57 20.51
C ARG A 229 -12.88 2.50 19.05
N LYS A 230 -12.47 1.44 18.34
CA LYS A 230 -12.97 1.14 16.99
C LYS A 230 -14.47 0.87 17.00
N HIS A 231 -15.05 0.33 18.06
CA HIS A 231 -16.50 0.15 18.13
C HIS A 231 -17.22 1.44 18.56
N GLU A 232 -16.66 2.19 19.50
CA GLU A 232 -17.29 3.42 20.02
C GLU A 232 -17.26 4.60 19.04
N LYS A 233 -16.17 4.80 18.29
CA LYS A 233 -16.04 5.95 17.36
C LYS A 233 -16.74 5.76 16.01
N PHE A 234 -17.05 4.52 15.64
CA PHE A 234 -17.76 4.20 14.39
C PHE A 234 -19.28 4.38 14.51
N GLU A 235 -19.82 4.68 15.70
CA GLU A 235 -21.18 5.22 15.87
C GLU A 235 -21.24 6.71 15.46
N SER A 236 -21.12 6.98 14.16
CA SER A 236 -21.65 8.11 13.36
C SER A 236 -21.49 9.57 13.83
N LYS A 237 -20.98 9.85 15.03
CA LYS A 237 -20.94 11.20 15.62
C LYS A 237 -19.66 11.90 15.19
N GLY A 238 -19.69 12.48 13.98
CA GLY A 238 -18.63 13.35 13.47
C GLY A 238 -18.19 13.07 12.03
N TYR A 239 -18.72 12.02 11.39
CA TYR A 239 -18.50 11.81 9.96
C TYR A 239 -19.21 12.92 9.16
N ILE A 240 -18.44 13.70 8.41
CA ILE A 240 -18.99 14.65 7.44
C ILE A 240 -19.15 13.87 6.13
N ASN A 241 -20.38 13.75 5.66
CA ASN A 241 -20.65 13.15 4.36
C ASN A 241 -20.14 14.08 3.25
N ARG A 242 -18.90 13.86 2.81
CA ARG A 242 -18.27 14.54 1.66
C ARG A 242 -18.60 13.87 0.33
N SER A 243 -19.48 12.85 0.36
CA SER A 243 -19.87 12.02 -0.77
C SER A 243 -18.69 11.31 -1.46
N TRP A 244 -17.53 11.22 -0.80
CA TRP A 244 -16.37 10.48 -1.30
C TRP A 244 -16.69 9.00 -1.42
N ASN A 245 -16.24 8.39 -2.51
CA ASN A 245 -16.57 7.02 -2.85
C ASN A 245 -15.34 6.25 -3.32
N TYR A 246 -15.45 4.94 -3.33
CA TYR A 246 -14.46 4.07 -3.93
C TYR A 246 -15.11 2.86 -4.59
N ARG A 247 -14.34 2.20 -5.47
CA ARG A 247 -14.75 0.95 -6.11
C ARG A 247 -13.57 -0.01 -6.18
N LEU A 248 -13.73 -1.18 -5.58
CA LEU A 248 -12.77 -2.29 -5.72
C LEU A 248 -13.21 -3.19 -6.88
N LYS A 249 -12.32 -3.40 -7.84
CA LYS A 249 -12.47 -4.45 -8.86
C LYS A 249 -11.48 -5.57 -8.58
N THR A 250 -12.01 -6.75 -8.30
CA THR A 250 -11.25 -7.96 -7.94
C THR A 250 -11.50 -9.14 -8.91
N LYS A 251 -12.20 -8.90 -10.03
CA LYS A 251 -12.59 -9.91 -11.04
C LYS A 251 -12.43 -9.40 -12.45
#